data_AF-A0A348RWW4-F1
#
_entry.id   AF-A0A348RWW4-F1
#
_cell.length_a   1.000
_cell.length_b   1.000
_cell.length_c   1.000
_cell.angle_alpha   90.00
_cell.angle_beta   90.00
_cell.angle_gamma   90.00
#
_symmetry.space_group_name_H-M   'P 1'
#
loop_
_entity.id
_entity.type
_entity.pdbx_description
1 polymer ?
#
loop_
_entity_poly.entity_id
_entity_poly.type
_entity_poly.pdbx_seq_one_letter_code
_entity_poly.pdbx_strand_id
1 'polypeptide(L)'
;MYRIMFRHIIIFIILTLYPLLSQGESVEHDLLKVIDSHCVKCHGRDGKIKGKTDLFTIKDLDGLTKNPELIQTLIEVIDFNEMPPEEEVPLNSKQKDASLAALKQLQQTSSENLQTIAHAPVRRMNRFQYDNAVVDLFKLKGVVFSLPERMMREHRNYFQPETGKMAENVTVGSRPLGKSQLIEKRLGGVAPFPQDLRAEHGFDNRGDHLSLSPLLLESFFKLAQSIVTSNDFTPENVGVWDWLFKEIRDDQDVVLEIQNRLERFLYLAFRRTPDSALLDRYTNFTLARLEETQSLPNAMKAVAAS
;
A
#
# COMPACT_ATOMS: atom_id res chain seq x y z
N MET A 1 -36.50 -9.53 -49.82
CA MET A 1 -36.71 -8.45 -48.83
C MET A 1 -35.64 -8.38 -47.72
N TYR A 2 -34.93 -9.46 -47.39
CA TYR A 2 -33.91 -9.45 -46.30
C TYR A 2 -32.59 -8.71 -46.59
N ARG A 3 -32.24 -8.47 -47.86
CA ARG A 3 -30.97 -7.80 -48.24
C ARG A 3 -30.96 -6.27 -48.06
N ILE A 4 -32.13 -5.65 -47.97
CA ILE A 4 -32.26 -4.18 -47.82
C ILE A 4 -32.24 -3.78 -46.34
N MET A 5 -32.81 -4.60 -45.45
CA MET A 5 -32.78 -4.36 -44.00
C MET A 5 -31.36 -4.43 -43.40
N PHE A 6 -30.50 -5.32 -43.89
CA PHE A 6 -29.13 -5.46 -43.35
C PHE A 6 -28.24 -4.25 -43.68
N ARG A 7 -28.49 -3.56 -44.80
CA ARG A 7 -27.71 -2.38 -45.22
C ARG A 7 -28.06 -1.14 -44.40
N HIS A 8 -29.28 -1.05 -43.89
CA HIS A 8 -29.71 0.06 -43.03
C HIS A 8 -29.26 -0.11 -41.57
N ILE A 9 -29.13 -1.35 -41.08
CA ILE A 9 -28.63 -1.64 -39.72
C ILE A 9 -27.13 -1.32 -39.60
N ILE A 10 -26.31 -1.61 -40.62
CA ILE A 10 -24.87 -1.27 -40.64
C ILE A 10 -24.65 0.26 -40.70
N ILE A 11 -25.48 1.00 -41.44
CA ILE A 11 -25.40 2.47 -41.52
C ILE A 11 -25.79 3.12 -40.18
N PHE A 12 -26.76 2.55 -39.45
CA PHE A 12 -27.17 3.06 -38.13
C PHE A 12 -26.11 2.83 -37.04
N ILE A 13 -25.40 1.70 -37.07
CA ILE A 13 -24.30 1.40 -36.12
C ILE A 13 -23.08 2.31 -36.36
N ILE A 14 -22.79 2.66 -37.62
CA ILE A 14 -21.73 3.62 -37.96
C ILE A 14 -22.11 5.03 -37.45
N LEU A 15 -23.38 5.46 -37.58
CA LEU A 15 -23.81 6.79 -37.13
C LEU A 15 -23.80 6.97 -35.60
N THR A 16 -23.94 5.89 -34.82
CA THR A 16 -23.91 5.96 -33.34
C THR A 16 -22.51 5.81 -32.73
N LEU A 17 -21.51 5.37 -33.50
CA LEU A 17 -20.12 5.26 -33.04
C LEU A 17 -19.28 6.54 -33.30
N TYR A 18 -19.74 7.43 -34.18
CA TYR A 18 -19.04 8.69 -34.49
C TYR A 18 -18.94 9.72 -33.35
N PRO A 19 -19.87 9.85 -32.38
CA PRO A 19 -19.76 10.92 -31.39
C PRO A 19 -18.69 10.62 -30.32
N LEU A 20 -18.24 9.37 -30.18
CA LEU A 20 -17.20 9.02 -29.19
C LEU A 20 -15.78 9.32 -29.68
N LEU A 21 -15.49 9.14 -30.99
CA LEU A 21 -14.18 9.52 -31.54
C LEU A 21 -14.05 11.04 -31.72
N SER A 22 -15.13 11.73 -32.06
CA SER A 22 -15.12 13.19 -32.28
C SER A 22 -14.81 13.99 -31.01
N GLN A 23 -15.09 13.44 -29.83
CA GLN A 23 -14.94 14.17 -28.57
C GLN A 23 -13.45 14.27 -28.17
N GLY A 24 -12.66 13.21 -28.38
CA GLY A 24 -11.21 13.22 -28.10
C GLY A 24 -10.41 14.18 -29.01
N GLU A 25 -10.74 14.22 -30.31
CA GLU A 25 -10.08 15.09 -31.29
C GLU A 25 -10.37 16.57 -31.04
N SER A 26 -11.60 16.89 -30.58
CA SER A 26 -11.99 18.26 -30.23
C SER A 26 -11.28 18.77 -28.96
N VAL A 27 -11.15 17.92 -27.94
CA VAL A 27 -10.51 18.26 -26.66
C VAL A 27 -9.00 18.46 -26.84
N GLU A 28 -8.37 17.64 -27.69
CA GLU A 28 -6.96 17.77 -28.05
C GLU A 28 -6.65 19.08 -28.77
N HIS A 29 -7.44 19.39 -29.81
CA HIS A 29 -7.27 20.61 -30.58
C HIS A 29 -7.44 21.87 -29.71
N ASP A 30 -8.42 21.86 -28.81
CA ASP A 30 -8.72 22.99 -27.93
C ASP A 30 -7.61 23.22 -26.89
N LEU A 31 -7.05 22.17 -26.28
CA LEU A 31 -5.97 22.31 -25.30
C LEU A 31 -4.68 22.85 -25.94
N LEU A 32 -4.25 22.28 -27.07
CA LEU A 32 -3.03 22.73 -27.77
C LEU A 32 -3.17 24.18 -28.24
N LYS A 33 -4.37 24.58 -28.69
CA LYS A 33 -4.66 25.97 -29.07
C LYS A 33 -4.56 26.93 -27.89
N VAL A 34 -5.04 26.55 -26.70
CA VAL A 34 -4.89 27.36 -25.49
C VAL A 34 -3.41 27.50 -25.11
N ILE A 35 -2.63 26.41 -25.16
CA ILE A 35 -1.19 26.44 -24.88
C ILE A 35 -0.46 27.40 -25.84
N ASP A 36 -0.74 27.32 -27.14
CA ASP A 36 -0.09 28.15 -28.15
C ASP A 36 -0.47 29.64 -28.09
N SER A 37 -1.72 29.94 -27.70
CA SER A 37 -2.23 31.31 -27.64
C SER A 37 -1.91 32.02 -26.33
N HIS A 38 -1.93 31.32 -25.19
CA HIS A 38 -1.83 31.92 -23.87
C HIS A 38 -0.55 31.57 -23.10
N CYS A 39 0.11 30.44 -23.39
CA CYS A 39 1.19 29.94 -22.53
C CYS A 39 2.59 30.10 -23.15
N VAL A 40 2.77 29.70 -24.43
CA VAL A 40 4.10 29.65 -25.06
C VAL A 40 4.77 31.02 -25.20
N LYS A 41 4.01 32.13 -25.21
CA LYS A 41 4.56 33.50 -25.24
C LYS A 41 5.58 33.76 -24.12
N CYS A 42 5.34 33.19 -22.94
CA CYS A 42 6.21 33.31 -21.77
C CYS A 42 7.03 32.04 -21.47
N HIS A 43 6.57 30.90 -21.98
CA HIS A 43 7.12 29.58 -21.70
C HIS A 43 7.61 28.91 -23.01
N GLY A 44 8.51 29.56 -23.75
CA GLY A 44 9.29 28.94 -24.83
C GLY A 44 9.46 29.78 -26.11
N ARG A 45 8.44 30.55 -26.52
CA ARG A 45 8.48 31.35 -27.75
C ARG A 45 9.57 32.43 -27.67
N ASP A 46 10.29 32.61 -28.78
CA ASP A 46 11.42 33.55 -28.91
C ASP A 46 12.54 33.33 -27.86
N GLY A 47 12.69 32.10 -27.34
CA GLY A 47 13.69 31.75 -26.34
C GLY A 47 13.39 32.25 -24.91
N LYS A 48 12.18 32.78 -24.66
CA LYS A 48 11.75 33.21 -23.33
C LYS A 48 11.24 32.02 -22.53
N ILE A 49 11.96 31.61 -21.49
CA ILE A 49 11.61 30.46 -20.64
C ILE A 49 11.38 30.94 -19.20
N LYS A 50 10.19 31.46 -18.92
CA LYS A 50 9.78 31.76 -17.53
C LYS A 50 9.48 30.45 -16.78
N GLY A 51 9.74 30.44 -15.47
CA GLY A 51 9.46 29.28 -14.62
C GLY A 51 10.28 28.01 -14.92
N LYS A 52 11.33 28.09 -15.76
CA LYS A 52 12.11 26.94 -16.26
C LYS A 52 11.28 25.91 -17.03
N THR A 53 10.11 26.29 -17.53
CA THR A 53 9.21 25.42 -18.30
C THR A 53 9.15 25.90 -19.75
N ASP A 54 9.46 25.02 -20.69
CA ASP A 54 9.41 25.28 -22.13
C ASP A 54 8.28 24.46 -22.78
N LEU A 55 7.13 25.10 -22.93
CA LEU A 55 5.94 24.55 -23.57
C LEU A 55 6.00 24.64 -25.11
N PHE A 56 6.95 25.39 -25.68
CA PHE A 56 7.09 25.50 -27.14
C PHE A 56 7.65 24.22 -27.77
N THR A 57 8.34 23.40 -26.99
CA THR A 57 8.85 22.08 -27.42
C THR A 57 7.73 21.03 -27.56
N ILE A 58 6.57 21.28 -26.96
CA ILE A 58 5.42 20.37 -26.97
C ILE A 58 4.59 20.62 -28.23
N LYS A 59 4.62 19.67 -29.16
CA LYS A 59 3.92 19.78 -30.46
C LYS A 59 2.58 19.06 -30.51
N ASP A 60 2.39 18.08 -29.63
CA ASP A 60 1.24 17.20 -29.56
C ASP A 60 0.97 16.77 -28.11
N LEU A 61 -0.17 16.10 -27.88
CA LEU A 61 -0.51 15.58 -26.55
C LEU A 61 0.35 14.40 -26.12
N ASP A 62 0.97 13.66 -27.05
CA ASP A 62 1.91 12.58 -26.72
C ASP A 62 3.14 13.14 -25.99
N GLY A 63 3.64 14.30 -26.43
CA GLY A 63 4.68 15.06 -25.74
C GLY A 63 4.30 15.50 -24.33
N LEU A 64 3.03 15.83 -24.07
CA LEU A 64 2.54 16.10 -22.70
C LEU A 64 2.41 14.82 -21.89
N THR A 65 1.84 13.77 -22.47
CA THR A 65 1.56 12.48 -21.80
C THR A 65 2.84 11.83 -21.28
N LYS A 66 3.97 12.02 -21.97
CA LYS A 66 5.31 11.57 -21.53
C LYS A 66 5.89 12.34 -20.35
N ASN A 67 5.29 13.46 -19.95
CA ASN A 67 5.77 14.36 -18.90
C ASN A 67 4.68 14.55 -17.81
N PRO A 68 4.45 13.55 -16.94
CA PRO A 68 3.40 13.59 -15.90
C PRO A 68 3.57 14.77 -14.92
N GLU A 69 4.81 15.10 -14.55
CA GLU A 69 5.13 16.22 -13.66
C GLU A 69 4.72 17.57 -14.26
N LEU A 70 4.92 17.72 -15.59
CA LEU A 70 4.50 18.92 -16.31
C LEU A 70 2.98 19.03 -16.36
N ILE A 71 2.26 17.92 -16.61
CA ILE A 71 0.80 17.90 -16.58
C ILE A 71 0.28 18.33 -15.20
N GLN A 72 0.83 17.78 -14.12
CA GLN A 72 0.46 18.16 -12.75
C GLN A 72 0.69 19.66 -12.49
N THR A 73 1.86 20.17 -12.89
CA THR A 73 2.18 21.60 -12.76
C THR A 73 1.18 22.47 -13.52
N LEU A 74 0.83 22.11 -14.76
CA LEU A 74 -0.16 22.84 -15.56
C LEU A 74 -1.55 22.82 -14.93
N ILE A 75 -1.97 21.70 -14.34
CA ILE A 75 -3.23 21.62 -13.60
C ILE A 75 -3.22 22.60 -12.42
N GLU A 76 -2.17 22.58 -11.60
CA GLU A 76 -2.07 23.44 -10.41
C GLU A 76 -2.11 24.92 -10.77
N VAL A 77 -1.26 25.38 -11.68
CA VAL A 77 -1.17 26.81 -12.02
C VAL A 77 -2.45 27.35 -12.68
N ILE A 78 -3.18 26.51 -13.43
CA ILE A 78 -4.47 26.88 -14.03
C ILE A 78 -5.57 26.84 -12.97
N ASP A 79 -5.61 25.82 -12.12
CA ASP A 79 -6.67 25.65 -11.10
C ASP A 79 -6.60 26.78 -10.06
N PHE A 80 -5.40 27.10 -9.58
CA PHE A 80 -5.13 28.19 -8.64
C PHE A 80 -5.13 29.60 -9.26
N ASN A 81 -5.32 29.72 -10.57
CA ASN A 81 -5.22 30.99 -11.32
C ASN A 81 -3.88 31.72 -11.12
N GLU A 82 -2.78 30.98 -10.91
CA GLU A 82 -1.43 31.57 -10.83
C GLU A 82 -0.92 32.01 -12.20
N MET A 83 -1.47 31.43 -13.27
CA MET A 83 -1.20 31.79 -14.64
C MET A 83 -2.51 32.12 -15.38
N PRO A 84 -2.49 33.09 -16.31
CA PRO A 84 -1.34 33.91 -16.75
C PRO A 84 -0.99 35.06 -15.78
N PRO A 85 0.19 35.71 -15.91
CA PRO A 85 0.58 36.83 -15.05
C PRO A 85 -0.38 38.03 -15.15
N GLU A 86 -0.36 38.92 -14.15
CA GLU A 86 -1.32 40.03 -14.01
C GLU A 86 -1.39 40.95 -15.25
N GLU A 87 -0.30 41.07 -16.01
CA GLU A 87 -0.25 41.90 -17.22
C GLU A 87 -0.83 41.24 -18.48
N GLU A 88 -1.25 39.97 -18.42
CA GLU A 88 -1.78 39.21 -19.56
C GLU A 88 -3.27 38.88 -19.38
N VAL A 89 -3.94 38.60 -20.50
CA VAL A 89 -5.39 38.34 -20.49
C VAL A 89 -5.68 36.95 -19.89
N PRO A 90 -6.52 36.84 -18.85
CA PRO A 90 -6.84 35.57 -18.22
C PRO A 90 -7.63 34.66 -19.16
N LEU A 91 -7.54 33.36 -18.93
CA LEU A 91 -8.40 32.38 -19.59
C LEU A 91 -9.85 32.63 -19.20
N ASN A 92 -10.77 32.56 -20.16
CA ASN A 92 -12.18 32.57 -19.81
C ASN A 92 -12.58 31.25 -19.13
N SER A 93 -13.69 31.25 -18.40
CA SER A 93 -14.13 30.08 -17.62
C SER A 93 -14.25 28.81 -18.47
N LYS A 94 -14.79 28.92 -19.69
CA LYS A 94 -14.96 27.78 -20.60
C LYS A 94 -13.62 27.20 -21.05
N GLN A 95 -12.63 28.05 -21.36
CA GLN A 95 -11.27 27.61 -21.71
C GLN A 95 -10.59 26.96 -20.51
N LYS A 96 -10.69 27.57 -19.32
CA LYS A 96 -10.13 27.02 -18.09
C LYS A 96 -10.69 25.62 -17.79
N ASP A 97 -12.01 25.48 -17.77
CA ASP A 97 -12.67 24.22 -17.45
C ASP A 97 -12.35 23.12 -18.48
N ALA A 98 -12.33 23.48 -19.77
CA ALA A 98 -11.96 22.56 -20.85
C ALA A 98 -10.49 22.12 -20.76
N SER A 99 -9.57 23.05 -20.49
CA SER A 99 -8.14 22.74 -20.33
C SER A 99 -7.89 21.87 -19.09
N LEU A 100 -8.55 22.14 -17.96
CA LEU A 100 -8.45 21.32 -16.75
C LEU A 100 -9.01 19.92 -16.97
N ALA A 101 -10.13 19.78 -17.66
CA ALA A 101 -10.69 18.47 -18.00
C ALA A 101 -9.73 17.66 -18.90
N ALA A 102 -9.17 18.30 -19.93
CA ALA A 102 -8.21 17.68 -20.84
C ALA A 102 -6.93 17.25 -20.12
N LEU A 103 -6.35 18.12 -19.28
CA LEU A 103 -5.13 17.82 -18.53
C LEU A 103 -5.35 16.70 -17.50
N LYS A 104 -6.50 16.68 -16.81
CA LYS A 104 -6.87 15.60 -15.87
C LYS A 104 -7.03 14.26 -16.60
N GLN A 105 -7.61 14.27 -17.81
CA GLN A 105 -7.70 13.07 -18.64
C GLN A 105 -6.31 12.59 -19.09
N LEU A 106 -5.44 13.50 -19.52
CA LEU A 106 -4.06 13.17 -19.88
C LEU A 106 -3.24 12.64 -18.71
N GLN A 107 -3.45 13.18 -17.51
CA GLN A 107 -2.82 12.68 -16.29
C GLN A 107 -3.24 11.24 -15.99
N GLN A 108 -4.52 10.90 -16.18
CA GLN A 108 -5.01 9.53 -16.00
C GLN A 108 -4.32 8.58 -17.00
N THR A 109 -4.31 8.94 -18.29
CA THR A 109 -3.63 8.15 -19.33
C THR A 109 -2.12 8.01 -19.10
N SER A 110 -1.46 9.09 -18.67
CA SER A 110 -0.03 9.08 -18.34
C SER A 110 0.25 8.13 -17.16
N SER A 111 -0.62 8.15 -16.14
CA SER A 111 -0.53 7.27 -14.97
C SER A 111 -0.77 5.79 -15.32
N GLU A 112 -1.64 5.49 -16.28
CA GLU A 112 -1.86 4.13 -16.79
C GLU A 112 -0.64 3.61 -17.56
N ASN A 113 0.05 4.48 -18.28
CA ASN A 113 1.28 4.16 -19.02
C ASN A 113 2.53 4.11 -18.12
N LEU A 114 2.48 4.69 -16.92
CA LEU A 114 3.43 4.50 -15.82
C LEU A 114 3.27 3.10 -15.18
N GLN A 115 3.30 2.05 -16.00
CA GLN A 115 3.46 0.66 -15.51
C GLN A 115 4.85 0.40 -14.89
N THR A 116 5.73 1.40 -14.82
CA THR A 116 6.82 1.38 -13.86
C THR A 116 6.25 1.68 -12.49
N ILE A 117 5.83 0.63 -11.78
CA ILE A 117 5.69 0.65 -10.32
C ILE A 117 6.98 1.27 -9.81
N ALA A 118 6.94 2.54 -9.38
CA ALA A 118 8.08 3.15 -8.72
C ALA A 118 8.47 2.17 -7.61
N HIS A 119 9.68 1.62 -7.67
CA HIS A 119 10.14 0.66 -6.68
C HIS A 119 10.08 1.37 -5.34
N ALA A 120 9.01 1.11 -4.58
CA ALA A 120 8.88 1.62 -3.24
C ALA A 120 10.12 1.11 -2.50
N PRO A 121 10.91 2.00 -1.88
CA PRO A 121 12.11 1.58 -1.19
C PRO A 121 11.74 0.49 -0.20
N VAL A 122 12.55 -0.56 -0.15
CA VAL A 122 12.35 -1.66 0.80
C VAL A 122 12.36 -1.04 2.19
N ARG A 123 11.18 -0.99 2.82
CA ARG A 123 11.00 -0.45 4.15
C ARG A 123 10.66 -1.57 5.12
N ARG A 124 11.22 -1.50 6.32
CA ARG A 124 10.77 -2.37 7.40
C ARG A 124 9.37 -1.97 7.89
N MET A 125 8.76 -2.86 8.66
CA MET A 125 7.58 -2.50 9.44
C MET A 125 7.96 -1.51 10.55
N ASN A 126 7.12 -0.50 10.75
CA ASN A 126 7.17 0.31 11.95
C ASN A 126 6.67 -0.50 13.16
N ARG A 127 6.85 0.03 14.37
CA ARG A 127 6.53 -0.63 15.62
C ARG A 127 5.05 -1.04 15.73
N PHE A 128 4.14 -0.19 15.25
CA PHE A 128 2.70 -0.50 15.19
C PHE A 128 2.38 -1.61 14.18
N GLN A 129 3.00 -1.54 12.99
CA GLN A 129 2.81 -2.52 11.93
C GLN A 129 3.32 -3.88 12.37
N TYR A 130 4.47 -3.94 13.06
CA TYR A 130 5.01 -5.17 13.58
C TYR A 130 4.14 -5.77 14.68
N ASP A 131 3.71 -4.98 15.67
CA ASP A 131 2.78 -5.43 16.72
C ASP A 131 1.50 -6.02 16.10
N ASN A 132 0.85 -5.28 15.20
CA ASN A 132 -0.36 -5.75 14.52
C ASN A 132 -0.11 -7.01 13.66
N ALA A 133 1.03 -7.10 12.96
CA ALA A 133 1.35 -8.25 12.13
C ALA A 133 1.54 -9.52 12.96
N VAL A 134 2.24 -9.43 14.10
CA VAL A 134 2.44 -10.56 15.02
C VAL A 134 1.12 -10.96 15.69
N VAL A 135 0.34 -9.99 16.17
CA VAL A 135 -0.98 -10.22 16.76
C VAL A 135 -1.89 -10.93 15.77
N ASP A 136 -1.92 -10.49 14.52
CA ASP A 136 -2.76 -11.09 13.48
C ASP A 136 -2.27 -12.49 13.08
N LEU A 137 -0.96 -12.67 12.88
CA LEU A 137 -0.36 -13.93 12.45
C LEU A 137 -0.60 -15.07 13.46
N PHE A 138 -0.47 -14.79 14.76
CA PHE A 138 -0.69 -15.77 15.82
C PHE A 138 -2.07 -15.71 16.47
N LYS A 139 -2.92 -14.76 16.05
CA LYS A 139 -4.20 -14.46 16.69
C LYS A 139 -4.06 -14.28 18.20
N LEU A 140 -3.11 -13.42 18.61
CA LEU A 140 -2.81 -13.17 20.01
C LEU A 140 -3.98 -12.46 20.71
N LYS A 141 -4.28 -12.86 21.95
CA LYS A 141 -5.30 -12.22 22.80
C LYS A 141 -4.80 -10.98 23.56
N GLY A 142 -3.66 -10.43 23.16
CA GLY A 142 -2.99 -9.28 23.78
C GLY A 142 -1.98 -8.65 22.82
N VAL A 143 -1.34 -7.56 23.24
CA VAL A 143 -0.30 -6.87 22.45
C VAL A 143 1.07 -7.49 22.69
N VAL A 144 1.99 -7.29 21.75
CA VAL A 144 3.36 -7.80 21.87
C VAL A 144 4.15 -7.00 22.91
N PHE A 145 4.05 -5.67 22.84
CA PHE A 145 4.72 -4.74 23.76
C PHE A 145 3.86 -3.50 23.99
N SER A 146 4.22 -2.69 24.99
CA SER A 146 3.53 -1.42 25.22
C SER A 146 3.78 -0.44 24.08
N LEU A 147 2.70 0.17 23.58
CA LEU A 147 2.68 1.23 22.58
C LEU A 147 2.20 2.54 23.24
N PRO A 148 3.05 3.23 24.02
CA PRO A 148 2.67 4.51 24.64
C PRO A 148 2.32 5.59 23.62
N GLU A 149 2.90 5.51 22.42
CA GLU A 149 2.62 6.35 21.26
C GLU A 149 1.21 6.16 20.67
N ARG A 150 0.51 5.05 20.99
CA ARG A 150 -0.88 4.82 20.60
C ARG A 150 -1.83 5.65 21.47
N MET A 151 -2.00 6.92 21.10
CA MET A 151 -2.86 7.85 21.84
C MET A 151 -4.35 7.55 21.61
N MET A 152 -4.73 7.33 20.36
CA MET A 152 -6.11 7.03 19.97
C MET A 152 -6.39 5.54 20.14
N ARG A 153 -7.39 5.21 20.97
CA ARG A 153 -7.78 3.83 21.26
C ARG A 153 -9.25 3.61 20.98
N GLU A 154 -9.49 2.47 20.38
CA GLU A 154 -10.81 1.92 20.06
C GLU A 154 -11.41 1.27 21.33
N HIS A 155 -12.74 1.37 21.50
CA HIS A 155 -13.42 0.82 22.70
C HIS A 155 -14.67 -0.03 22.39
N ARG A 156 -15.07 -0.20 21.13
CA ARG A 156 -16.35 -0.82 20.71
C ARG A 156 -16.24 -1.81 19.54
N ASN A 157 -15.05 -2.33 19.24
CA ASN A 157 -14.78 -3.22 18.11
C ASN A 157 -15.45 -2.77 16.79
N TYR A 158 -15.28 -1.50 16.40
CA TYR A 158 -15.95 -0.98 15.18
C TYR A 158 -15.49 -1.67 13.88
N PHE A 159 -14.29 -2.24 13.87
CA PHE A 159 -13.68 -2.83 12.67
C PHE A 159 -13.84 -4.35 12.69
N GLN A 160 -14.91 -4.83 12.04
CA GLN A 160 -15.25 -6.25 11.87
C GLN A 160 -15.37 -6.58 10.37
N PRO A 161 -14.24 -6.67 9.64
CA PRO A 161 -14.24 -6.83 8.18
C PRO A 161 -14.99 -8.07 7.71
N GLU A 162 -15.05 -9.14 8.51
CA GLU A 162 -15.81 -10.36 8.26
C GLU A 162 -17.32 -10.12 8.08
N THR A 163 -17.85 -9.04 8.64
CA THR A 163 -19.27 -8.67 8.50
C THR A 163 -19.56 -7.89 7.21
N GLY A 164 -18.52 -7.34 6.56
CA GLY A 164 -18.65 -6.44 5.42
C GLY A 164 -19.37 -5.12 5.74
N LYS A 165 -19.60 -4.80 7.03
CA LYS A 165 -20.34 -3.61 7.47
C LYS A 165 -19.45 -2.69 8.29
N MET A 166 -19.50 -1.40 7.99
CA MET A 166 -18.89 -0.37 8.81
C MET A 166 -19.88 0.07 9.89
N ALA A 167 -19.39 0.29 11.12
CA ALA A 167 -20.21 0.84 12.19
C ALA A 167 -20.65 2.27 11.85
N GLU A 168 -21.89 2.63 12.20
CA GLU A 168 -22.41 4.00 12.00
C GLU A 168 -21.62 5.04 12.80
N ASN A 169 -21.09 4.67 13.96
CA ASN A 169 -20.32 5.54 14.83
C ASN A 169 -19.07 4.82 15.34
N VAL A 170 -17.92 5.51 15.33
CA VAL A 170 -16.67 5.03 15.91
C VAL A 170 -16.40 5.78 17.20
N THR A 171 -16.34 5.06 18.32
CA THR A 171 -15.98 5.65 19.62
C THR A 171 -14.48 5.53 19.84
N VAL A 172 -13.77 6.65 19.72
CA VAL A 172 -12.34 6.72 19.97
C VAL A 172 -12.07 7.52 21.23
N GLY A 173 -11.26 6.96 22.13
CA GLY A 173 -10.78 7.68 23.31
C GLY A 173 -9.31 8.03 23.14
N SER A 174 -8.95 9.28 23.47
CA SER A 174 -7.56 9.68 23.63
C SER A 174 -7.16 9.55 25.10
N ARG A 175 -6.22 8.65 25.41
CA ARG A 175 -5.71 8.45 26.78
C ARG A 175 -4.19 8.32 26.78
N PRO A 176 -3.45 9.44 26.65
CA PRO A 176 -2.00 9.42 26.79
C PRO A 176 -1.62 9.02 28.23
N LEU A 177 -0.74 8.03 28.38
CA LEU A 177 -0.05 7.71 29.64
C LEU A 177 -0.95 7.35 30.84
N GLY A 178 -2.16 6.83 30.59
CA GLY A 178 -3.06 6.34 31.65
C GLY A 178 -2.71 4.95 32.18
N LYS A 179 -3.26 4.58 33.35
CA LYS A 179 -3.19 3.21 33.92
C LYS A 179 -3.58 2.12 32.92
N SER A 180 -4.36 2.44 31.89
CA SER A 180 -4.72 1.53 30.80
C SER A 180 -3.50 0.92 30.09
N GLN A 181 -2.37 1.64 29.95
CA GLN A 181 -1.14 1.10 29.37
C GLN A 181 -0.47 0.07 30.28
N LEU A 182 -0.71 0.14 31.60
CA LEU A 182 -0.22 -0.80 32.61
C LEU A 182 -1.13 -2.04 32.75
N ILE A 183 -2.39 -1.94 32.30
CA ILE A 183 -3.41 -2.99 32.45
C ILE A 183 -3.59 -3.78 31.13
N GLU A 184 -3.12 -3.26 30.00
CA GLU A 184 -3.20 -3.94 28.72
C GLU A 184 -2.42 -5.27 28.77
N LYS A 185 -3.12 -6.38 28.48
CA LYS A 185 -2.50 -7.70 28.43
C LYS A 185 -1.42 -7.69 27.36
N ARG A 186 -0.19 -7.96 27.78
CA ARG A 186 0.99 -8.00 26.92
C ARG A 186 1.85 -9.20 27.23
N LEU A 187 2.66 -9.60 26.26
CA LEU A 187 3.66 -10.64 26.48
C LEU A 187 4.76 -10.13 27.43
N GLY A 188 5.07 -10.92 28.46
CA GLY A 188 6.16 -10.68 29.39
C GLY A 188 7.51 -11.09 28.81
N GLY A 189 8.57 -10.36 29.19
CA GLY A 189 9.95 -10.71 28.81
C GLY A 189 10.32 -10.47 27.35
N VAL A 190 9.47 -9.79 26.57
CA VAL A 190 9.75 -9.46 25.18
C VAL A 190 10.87 -8.43 25.08
N ALA A 191 11.84 -8.67 24.20
CA ALA A 191 12.96 -7.78 23.95
C ALA A 191 12.45 -6.40 23.47
N PRO A 192 13.18 -5.30 23.78
CA PRO A 192 12.74 -3.98 23.37
C PRO A 192 12.71 -3.85 21.84
N PHE A 193 11.59 -3.36 21.30
CA PHE A 193 11.49 -2.95 19.90
C PHE A 193 12.15 -1.56 19.73
N PRO A 194 13.11 -1.39 18.81
CA PRO A 194 13.75 -0.10 18.54
C PRO A 194 12.71 0.96 18.17
N GLN A 195 12.60 2.02 18.97
CA GLN A 195 11.60 3.06 18.73
C GLN A 195 11.84 3.73 17.39
N ASP A 196 10.80 3.85 16.58
CA ASP A 196 10.86 4.57 15.32
C ASP A 196 11.13 6.06 15.60
N LEU A 197 11.98 6.68 14.78
CA LEU A 197 12.17 8.11 14.83
C LEU A 197 10.81 8.76 14.55
N ARG A 198 10.37 9.63 15.47
CA ARG A 198 9.16 10.43 15.25
C ARG A 198 9.38 11.26 14.00
N ALA A 199 8.52 11.10 13.00
CA ALA A 199 8.55 11.98 11.85
C ALA A 199 8.24 13.41 12.31
N GLU A 200 9.03 14.38 11.83
CA GLU A 200 8.81 15.82 12.07
C GLU A 200 7.40 16.29 11.66
N HIS A 201 6.72 15.52 10.79
CA HIS A 201 5.38 15.79 10.27
C HIS A 201 4.31 14.76 10.72
N GLY A 202 4.60 13.93 11.73
CA GLY A 202 3.59 13.06 12.36
C GLY A 202 3.18 11.79 11.59
N PHE A 203 3.92 11.40 10.55
CA PHE A 203 3.69 10.16 9.80
C PHE A 203 4.74 9.08 10.10
N ASP A 204 4.33 7.97 10.70
CA ASP A 204 5.23 6.89 11.12
C ASP A 204 5.45 5.80 10.05
N ASN A 205 4.97 6.00 8.81
CA ASN A 205 5.04 5.03 7.70
C ASN A 205 5.98 5.45 6.57
N ARG A 206 6.87 6.42 6.83
CA ARG A 206 7.80 7.00 5.87
C ARG A 206 8.87 6.00 5.41
N GLY A 207 8.93 5.73 4.11
CA GLY A 207 9.84 4.74 3.52
C GLY A 207 11.32 5.12 3.62
N ASP A 208 11.64 6.40 3.61
CA ASP A 208 12.99 6.97 3.75
C ASP A 208 13.56 6.86 5.17
N HIS A 209 12.71 6.73 6.20
CA HIS A 209 13.11 6.59 7.60
C HIS A 209 13.07 5.15 8.12
N LEU A 210 12.38 4.24 7.41
CA LEU A 210 12.22 2.84 7.79
C LEU A 210 13.24 1.94 7.08
N SER A 211 14.51 2.31 7.14
CA SER A 211 15.61 1.47 6.64
C SER A 211 15.89 0.30 7.59
N LEU A 212 16.50 -0.77 7.04
CA LEU A 212 16.87 -1.98 7.78
C LEU A 212 18.39 -2.15 7.76
N SER A 213 19.06 -1.75 8.83
CA SER A 213 20.50 -2.02 9.01
C SER A 213 20.75 -3.43 9.56
N PRO A 214 21.95 -4.02 9.38
CA PRO A 214 22.27 -5.33 9.93
C PRO A 214 22.07 -5.44 11.46
N LEU A 215 22.45 -4.41 12.22
CA LEU A 215 22.23 -4.35 13.68
C LEU A 215 20.74 -4.35 14.03
N LEU A 216 19.95 -3.68 13.21
CA LEU A 216 18.51 -3.63 13.40
C LEU A 216 17.87 -4.99 13.08
N LEU A 217 18.33 -5.67 12.02
CA LEU A 217 17.89 -7.04 11.71
C LEU A 217 18.19 -8.01 12.86
N GLU A 218 19.36 -7.94 13.48
CA GLU A 218 19.69 -8.73 14.67
C GLU A 218 18.72 -8.44 15.84
N SER A 219 18.35 -7.18 16.02
CA SER A 219 17.37 -6.78 17.03
C SER A 219 15.97 -7.34 16.74
N PHE A 220 15.55 -7.37 15.47
CA PHE A 220 14.30 -8.01 15.05
C PHE A 220 14.31 -9.51 15.28
N PHE A 221 15.44 -10.18 15.06
CA PHE A 221 15.57 -11.62 15.31
C PHE A 221 15.49 -11.95 16.81
N LYS A 222 16.21 -11.19 17.66
CA LYS A 222 16.11 -11.31 19.12
C LYS A 222 14.70 -11.05 19.62
N LEU A 223 14.03 -10.06 19.04
CA LEU A 223 12.63 -9.77 19.32
C LEU A 223 11.73 -10.95 18.96
N ALA A 224 11.80 -11.46 17.72
CA ALA A 224 10.99 -12.58 17.27
C ALA A 224 11.13 -13.81 18.20
N GLN A 225 12.37 -14.13 18.59
CA GLN A 225 12.64 -15.21 19.56
C GLN A 225 12.02 -14.92 20.93
N SER A 226 12.18 -13.71 21.46
CA SER A 226 11.61 -13.34 22.77
C SER A 226 10.08 -13.40 22.82
N ILE A 227 9.41 -13.22 21.68
CA ILE A 227 7.95 -13.32 21.56
C ILE A 227 7.50 -14.77 21.72
N VAL A 228 8.04 -15.68 20.92
CA VAL A 228 7.62 -17.09 20.91
C VAL A 228 8.06 -17.85 22.17
N THR A 229 9.13 -17.38 22.83
CA THR A 229 9.64 -17.92 24.10
C THR A 229 9.06 -17.24 25.34
N SER A 230 8.21 -16.22 25.18
CA SER A 230 7.53 -15.56 26.29
C SER A 230 6.69 -16.56 27.10
N ASN A 231 6.68 -16.41 28.42
CA ASN A 231 5.83 -17.21 29.32
C ASN A 231 4.33 -17.02 29.03
N ASP A 232 3.95 -15.92 28.37
CA ASP A 232 2.57 -15.64 27.97
C ASP A 232 2.24 -16.19 26.57
N PHE A 233 3.21 -16.75 25.85
CA PHE A 233 3.01 -17.40 24.56
C PHE A 233 2.54 -18.86 24.77
N THR A 234 1.29 -18.99 25.21
CA THR A 234 0.64 -20.24 25.65
C THR A 234 -0.61 -20.55 24.81
N PRO A 235 -1.15 -21.79 24.87
CA PRO A 235 -2.39 -22.14 24.18
C PRO A 235 -3.57 -21.21 24.49
N GLU A 236 -3.62 -20.67 25.70
CA GLU A 236 -4.69 -19.77 26.14
C GLU A 236 -4.63 -18.43 25.42
N ASN A 237 -3.44 -17.94 25.06
CA ASN A 237 -3.22 -16.61 24.52
C ASN A 237 -2.98 -16.60 22.99
N VAL A 238 -2.63 -17.74 22.39
CA VAL A 238 -2.31 -17.90 20.97
C VAL A 238 -3.46 -18.59 20.24
N GLY A 239 -4.22 -17.85 19.43
CA GLY A 239 -5.39 -18.40 18.74
C GLY A 239 -5.09 -19.42 17.64
N VAL A 240 -3.84 -19.52 17.19
CA VAL A 240 -3.41 -20.53 16.20
C VAL A 240 -2.87 -21.83 16.83
N TRP A 241 -2.88 -21.94 18.16
CA TRP A 241 -2.16 -23.01 18.87
C TRP A 241 -2.55 -24.41 18.44
N ASP A 242 -3.85 -24.69 18.34
CA ASP A 242 -4.37 -26.02 18.07
C ASP A 242 -3.93 -26.61 16.73
N TRP A 243 -3.80 -25.77 15.70
CA TRP A 243 -3.43 -26.25 14.37
C TRP A 243 -1.95 -26.07 14.06
N LEU A 244 -1.25 -25.13 14.70
CA LEU A 244 0.17 -24.87 14.41
C LEU A 244 1.10 -25.60 15.39
N PHE A 245 0.90 -25.43 16.69
CA PHE A 245 1.87 -25.84 17.73
C PHE A 245 1.53 -27.15 18.42
N LYS A 246 0.26 -27.56 18.45
CA LYS A 246 -0.19 -28.77 19.15
C LYS A 246 0.53 -30.03 18.66
N GLU A 247 0.94 -30.90 19.57
CA GLU A 247 1.62 -32.15 19.24
C GLU A 247 0.86 -32.97 18.18
N ILE A 248 1.62 -33.62 17.30
CA ILE A 248 1.09 -34.53 16.28
C ILE A 248 0.78 -35.87 16.94
N ARG A 249 -0.32 -36.49 16.54
CA ARG A 249 -0.69 -37.81 17.08
C ARG A 249 0.19 -38.90 16.46
N ASP A 250 0.47 -39.94 17.24
CA ASP A 250 1.33 -41.06 16.82
C ASP A 250 0.82 -41.81 15.57
N ASP A 251 -0.46 -41.66 15.21
CA ASP A 251 -1.09 -42.28 14.04
C ASP A 251 -0.89 -41.49 12.72
N GLN A 252 -0.26 -40.32 12.78
CA GLN A 252 -0.12 -39.41 11.63
C GLN A 252 1.30 -39.41 11.07
N ASP A 253 1.41 -39.16 9.76
CA ASP A 253 2.70 -38.87 9.14
C ASP A 253 3.19 -37.49 9.61
N VAL A 254 4.23 -37.50 10.44
CA VAL A 254 4.82 -36.30 11.05
C VAL A 254 5.31 -35.31 9.99
N VAL A 255 5.93 -35.81 8.90
CA VAL A 255 6.50 -34.95 7.86
C VAL A 255 5.38 -34.27 7.09
N LEU A 256 4.39 -35.04 6.66
CA LEU A 256 3.25 -34.52 5.90
C LEU A 256 2.45 -33.50 6.72
N GLU A 257 2.24 -33.77 8.00
CA GLU A 257 1.51 -32.86 8.90
C GLU A 257 2.29 -31.56 9.14
N ILE A 258 3.61 -31.62 9.31
CA ILE A 258 4.47 -30.42 9.40
C ILE A 258 4.38 -29.60 8.10
N GLN A 259 4.47 -30.25 6.94
CA GLN A 259 4.37 -29.58 5.64
C GLN A 259 3.03 -28.85 5.48
N ASN A 260 1.90 -29.49 5.80
CA ASN A 260 0.57 -28.89 5.71
C ASN A 260 0.43 -27.66 6.64
N ARG A 261 0.96 -27.75 7.86
CA ARG A 261 0.94 -26.64 8.82
C ARG A 261 1.80 -25.48 8.35
N LEU A 262 3.00 -25.78 7.85
CA LEU A 262 3.93 -24.77 7.33
C LEU A 262 3.39 -24.11 6.07
N GLU A 263 2.78 -24.85 5.15
CA GLU A 263 2.18 -24.26 3.94
C GLU A 263 1.16 -23.17 4.32
N ARG A 264 0.26 -23.49 5.25
CA ARG A 264 -0.72 -22.52 5.78
C ARG A 264 -0.06 -21.36 6.51
N PHE A 265 0.91 -21.63 7.39
CA PHE A 265 1.58 -20.60 8.17
C PHE A 265 2.40 -19.64 7.30
N LEU A 266 3.19 -20.18 6.36
CA LEU A 266 4.00 -19.42 5.43
C LEU A 266 3.15 -18.60 4.45
N TYR A 267 1.99 -19.12 4.04
CA TYR A 267 1.02 -18.34 3.27
C TYR A 267 0.57 -17.09 4.01
N LEU A 268 0.27 -17.20 5.31
CA LEU A 268 -0.13 -16.06 6.15
C LEU A 268 1.06 -15.11 6.41
N ALA A 269 2.24 -15.64 6.70
CA ALA A 269 3.43 -14.86 7.04
C ALA A 269 3.98 -14.08 5.83
N PHE A 270 4.12 -14.74 4.67
CA PHE A 270 4.65 -14.13 3.45
C PHE A 270 3.56 -13.51 2.56
N ARG A 271 2.28 -13.71 2.89
CA ARG A 271 1.12 -13.22 2.12
C ARG A 271 1.14 -13.64 0.65
N ARG A 272 1.67 -14.85 0.39
CA ARG A 272 1.76 -15.47 -0.94
C ARG A 272 1.87 -16.97 -0.78
N THR A 273 1.47 -17.73 -1.79
CA THR A 273 1.69 -19.17 -1.82
C THR A 273 3.19 -19.46 -1.76
N PRO A 274 3.68 -20.26 -0.78
CA PRO A 274 5.08 -20.65 -0.73
C PRO A 274 5.40 -21.56 -1.91
N ASP A 275 6.57 -21.37 -2.52
CA ASP A 275 7.09 -22.35 -3.48
C ASP A 275 7.59 -23.61 -2.75
N SER A 276 7.77 -24.71 -3.50
CA SER A 276 8.18 -25.99 -2.92
C SER A 276 9.55 -25.90 -2.24
N ALA A 277 10.51 -25.16 -2.82
CA ALA A 277 11.84 -25.01 -2.25
C ALA A 277 11.83 -24.29 -0.89
N LEU A 278 10.98 -23.26 -0.74
CA LEU A 278 10.76 -22.54 0.50
C LEU A 278 10.11 -23.45 1.55
N LEU A 279 9.07 -24.18 1.16
CA LEU A 279 8.38 -25.11 2.06
C LEU A 279 9.31 -26.22 2.53
N ASP A 280 10.11 -26.81 1.64
CA ASP A 280 11.08 -27.85 1.96
C ASP A 280 12.16 -27.33 2.93
N ARG A 281 12.64 -26.10 2.71
CA ARG A 281 13.63 -25.47 3.61
C ARG A 281 13.10 -25.34 5.03
N TYR A 282 11.89 -24.81 5.20
CA TYR A 282 11.29 -24.65 6.53
C TYR A 282 10.90 -26.00 7.16
N THR A 283 10.47 -26.97 6.35
CA THR A 283 10.17 -28.33 6.81
C THR A 283 11.44 -29.00 7.36
N ASN A 284 12.53 -28.99 6.60
CA ASN A 284 13.82 -29.55 7.02
C ASN A 284 14.35 -28.88 8.29
N PHE A 285 14.22 -27.55 8.39
CA PHE A 285 14.58 -26.83 9.60
C PHE A 285 13.71 -27.24 10.80
N THR A 286 12.40 -27.43 10.60
CA THR A 286 11.48 -27.88 11.65
C THR A 286 11.83 -29.29 12.14
N LEU A 287 12.13 -30.21 11.22
CA LEU A 287 12.50 -31.59 11.55
C LEU A 287 13.80 -31.63 12.36
N ALA A 288 14.83 -30.87 11.94
CA ALA A 288 16.09 -30.76 12.69
C ALA A 288 15.86 -30.21 14.12
N ARG A 289 15.00 -29.20 14.27
CA ARG A 289 14.64 -28.66 15.59
C ARG A 289 13.79 -29.63 16.42
N LEU A 290 12.94 -30.43 15.79
CA LEU A 290 12.14 -31.45 16.46
C LEU A 290 13.02 -32.55 17.05
N GLU A 291 14.03 -33.00 16.32
CA GLU A 291 15.03 -33.97 16.81
C GLU A 291 15.80 -33.44 18.03
N GLU A 292 16.18 -32.16 18.00
CA GLU A 292 16.92 -31.51 19.10
C GLU A 292 16.07 -31.24 20.34
N THR A 293 14.84 -30.75 20.15
CA THR A 293 13.98 -30.28 21.24
C THR A 293 13.04 -31.35 21.79
N GLN A 294 12.83 -32.43 21.04
CA GLN A 294 11.85 -33.48 21.33
C GLN A 294 10.44 -32.93 21.63
N SER A 295 10.10 -31.76 21.07
CA SER A 295 8.84 -31.08 21.31
C SER A 295 8.43 -30.28 20.08
N LEU A 296 7.28 -30.63 19.49
CA LEU A 296 6.78 -29.93 18.31
C LEU A 296 6.47 -28.45 18.57
N PRO A 297 5.85 -28.04 19.69
CA PRO A 297 5.71 -26.64 20.03
C PRO A 297 7.03 -25.88 19.99
N ASN A 298 8.11 -26.45 20.55
CA ASN A 298 9.41 -25.78 20.59
C ASN A 298 10.04 -25.69 19.19
N ALA A 299 9.95 -26.76 18.40
CA ALA A 299 10.43 -26.77 17.02
C ALA A 299 9.69 -25.75 16.15
N MET A 300 8.36 -25.74 16.20
CA MET A 300 7.51 -24.80 15.47
C MET A 300 7.71 -23.36 15.93
N LYS A 301 7.94 -23.11 17.23
CA LYS A 301 8.29 -21.77 17.75
C LYS A 301 9.61 -21.27 17.16
N ALA A 302 10.62 -22.13 17.04
CA ALA A 302 11.90 -21.76 16.44
C ALA A 302 11.76 -21.37 14.95
N VAL A 303 10.94 -22.11 14.21
CA VAL A 303 10.60 -21.84 12.80
C VAL A 303 9.82 -20.54 12.66
N ALA A 304 8.87 -20.30 13.55
CA ALA A 304 8.06 -19.08 13.53
C ALA A 304 8.86 -17.81 13.85
N ALA A 305 10.03 -17.94 14.49
CA ALA A 305 10.94 -16.84 14.80
C ALA A 305 12.13 -16.71 13.82
N SER A 306 12.21 -17.57 12.80
CA SER A 306 13.33 -17.63 11.82
C SER A 306 13.09 -16.89 10.52
#